data_AF-A0A2T0QV31-F1
#
_entry.id   AF-A0A2T0QV31-F1
#
_cell.length_a   1.000
_cell.length_b   1.000
_cell.length_c   1.000
_cell.angle_alpha   90.00
_cell.angle_beta   90.00
_cell.angle_gamma   90.00
#
_symmetry.space_group_name_H-M   'P 1'
#
loop_
_entity.id
_entity.type
_entity.pdbx_description
1 polymer ?
#
loop_
_entity_poly.entity_id
_entity_poly.type
_entity_poly.pdbx_seq_one_letter_code
_entity_poly.pdbx_strand_id
1 'polypeptide(L)'
;MSRISDTRIRTREAAARLVTSGRLAHELTVDLIYAEIRQGSRTTINDELKLWKDEQARNDALAAALPPAVASAMLSVWALAVGQGEQVFAQRGDELEAEAAAAITRAGALETAHAELRAEVRTVRGQLDDQQARLATALTEQAQAHAGRDAALLQAEAAVAERDAIRARSEQALRDLQSAYALELEALRTTHAGHEAALRVEVDQATARLEGVQKRVMLQTEEARDAQRRAEAALAKTRQRNEQFIADVQRISADAAEHRRLAERHEKQLACCLTG
;
A
#
# COMPACT_ATOMS: atom_id res chain seq x y z
N MET A 1 -49.64 -42.16 -68.80
CA MET A 1 -49.56 -43.57 -68.34
C MET A 1 -50.97 -44.15 -68.32
N SER A 2 -51.27 -45.02 -69.29
CA SER A 2 -52.60 -45.62 -69.46
C SER A 2 -52.90 -46.53 -68.28
N ARG A 3 -53.95 -46.23 -67.51
CA ARG A 3 -54.46 -47.11 -66.44
C ARG A 3 -55.01 -48.35 -67.11
N ILE A 4 -54.19 -49.37 -67.30
CA ILE A 4 -54.65 -50.68 -67.73
C ILE A 4 -55.63 -51.15 -66.64
N SER A 5 -56.91 -51.25 -66.99
CA SER A 5 -57.93 -51.76 -66.08
C SER A 5 -57.47 -53.12 -65.55
N ASP A 6 -57.54 -53.32 -64.24
CA ASP A 6 -57.25 -54.58 -63.54
C ASP A 6 -57.93 -55.78 -64.25
N THR A 7 -59.13 -55.57 -64.79
CA THR A 7 -59.86 -56.55 -65.61
C THR A 7 -59.11 -56.96 -66.89
N ARG A 8 -58.48 -56.03 -67.61
CA ARG A 8 -57.76 -56.32 -68.86
C ARG A 8 -56.51 -57.16 -68.60
N ILE A 9 -55.75 -56.81 -67.55
CA ILE A 9 -54.56 -57.59 -67.12
C ILE A 9 -54.98 -58.99 -66.72
N ARG A 10 -55.98 -59.11 -65.82
CA ARG A 10 -56.49 -60.40 -65.36
C ARG A 10 -57.06 -61.25 -66.50
N THR A 11 -57.72 -60.64 -67.48
CA THR A 11 -58.22 -61.34 -68.69
C THR A 11 -57.07 -61.99 -69.45
N ARG A 12 -55.98 -61.25 -69.69
CA ARG A 12 -54.78 -61.79 -70.37
C ARG A 12 -54.09 -62.88 -69.56
N GLU A 13 -53.94 -62.68 -68.24
CA GLU A 13 -53.35 -63.68 -67.35
C GLU A 13 -54.17 -64.97 -67.29
N ALA A 14 -55.49 -64.86 -67.17
CA ALA A 14 -56.40 -66.00 -67.19
C ALA A 14 -56.33 -66.75 -68.53
N ALA A 15 -56.34 -66.03 -69.66
CA ALA A 15 -56.22 -66.63 -70.98
C ALA A 15 -54.88 -67.37 -71.14
N ALA A 16 -53.77 -66.76 -70.69
CA ALA A 16 -52.45 -67.39 -70.70
C ALA A 16 -52.42 -68.66 -69.83
N ARG A 17 -52.90 -68.59 -68.58
CA ARG A 17 -52.98 -69.76 -67.68
C ARG A 17 -53.78 -70.90 -68.29
N LEU A 18 -54.93 -70.61 -68.90
CA LEU A 18 -55.78 -71.63 -69.52
C LEU A 18 -55.08 -72.30 -70.71
N VAL A 19 -54.34 -71.57 -71.53
CA VAL A 19 -53.54 -72.18 -72.60
C VAL A 19 -52.38 -73.00 -72.05
N THR A 20 -51.67 -72.52 -71.02
CA THR A 20 -50.61 -73.30 -70.36
C THR A 20 -51.15 -74.59 -69.73
N SER A 21 -52.41 -74.59 -69.27
CA SER A 21 -53.09 -75.79 -68.76
C SER A 21 -53.53 -76.80 -69.84
N GLY A 22 -53.26 -76.51 -71.12
CA GLY A 22 -53.48 -77.42 -72.24
C GLY A 22 -54.69 -77.10 -73.12
N ARG A 23 -55.39 -75.98 -72.90
CA ARG A 23 -56.46 -75.54 -73.82
C ARG A 23 -55.89 -74.82 -75.04
N LEU A 24 -56.58 -74.91 -76.18
CA LEU A 24 -56.17 -74.19 -77.38
C LEU A 24 -56.71 -72.75 -77.36
N ALA A 25 -55.94 -71.79 -77.89
CA ALA A 25 -56.30 -70.36 -77.85
C ALA A 25 -57.67 -70.07 -78.51
N HIS A 26 -58.06 -70.83 -79.54
CA HIS A 26 -59.35 -70.67 -80.21
C HIS A 26 -60.54 -71.14 -79.35
N GLU A 27 -60.32 -72.07 -78.41
CA GLU A 27 -61.35 -72.64 -77.53
C GLU A 27 -61.71 -71.73 -76.34
N LEU A 28 -60.89 -70.71 -76.07
CA LEU A 28 -61.17 -69.77 -74.98
C LEU A 28 -62.39 -68.91 -75.30
N THR A 29 -63.41 -68.96 -74.46
CA THR A 29 -64.62 -68.14 -74.59
C THR A 29 -64.69 -67.09 -73.49
N VAL A 30 -65.53 -66.07 -73.70
CA VAL A 30 -65.79 -65.03 -72.69
C VAL A 30 -66.28 -65.64 -71.38
N ASP A 31 -67.10 -66.69 -71.45
CA ASP A 31 -67.61 -67.42 -70.27
C ASP A 31 -66.52 -68.13 -69.49
N LEU A 32 -65.57 -68.76 -70.19
CA LEU A 32 -64.43 -69.43 -69.57
C LEU A 32 -63.54 -68.43 -68.83
N ILE A 33 -63.27 -67.28 -69.46
CA ILE A 33 -62.48 -66.23 -68.80
C ILE A 33 -63.25 -65.59 -67.65
N TYR A 34 -64.55 -65.34 -67.83
CA TYR A 34 -65.40 -64.79 -66.78
C TYR A 34 -65.51 -65.73 -65.57
N ALA A 35 -65.54 -67.05 -65.80
CA ALA A 35 -65.52 -68.05 -64.73
C ALA A 35 -64.21 -68.02 -63.91
N GLU A 36 -63.09 -67.71 -64.56
CA GLU A 36 -61.75 -67.66 -63.97
C GLU A 36 -61.52 -66.36 -63.16
N ILE A 37 -61.87 -65.19 -63.72
CA ILE A 37 -61.59 -63.90 -63.08
C ILE A 37 -62.76 -63.36 -62.25
N ARG A 38 -64.00 -63.83 -62.51
CA ARG A 38 -65.27 -63.47 -61.85
C ARG A 38 -65.50 -61.96 -61.66
N GLN A 39 -64.90 -61.14 -62.51
CA GLN A 39 -64.84 -59.69 -62.36
C GLN A 39 -64.83 -59.01 -63.75
N GLY A 40 -65.46 -57.84 -63.84
CA GLY A 40 -65.46 -57.00 -65.05
C GLY A 40 -66.64 -57.23 -66.00
N SER A 41 -66.75 -56.40 -67.03
CA SER A 41 -67.81 -56.53 -68.03
C SER A 41 -67.45 -57.59 -69.08
N ARG A 42 -68.44 -58.38 -69.50
CA ARG A 42 -68.31 -59.35 -70.59
C ARG A 42 -67.84 -58.71 -71.90
N THR A 43 -68.20 -57.44 -72.16
CA THR A 43 -67.74 -56.70 -73.34
C THR A 43 -66.24 -56.44 -73.29
N THR A 44 -65.74 -55.92 -72.16
CA THR A 44 -64.30 -55.68 -71.96
C THR A 44 -63.48 -56.95 -72.03
N ILE A 45 -63.99 -58.06 -71.47
CA ILE A 45 -63.35 -59.37 -71.55
C ILE A 45 -63.31 -59.86 -73.00
N ASN A 46 -64.41 -59.71 -73.75
CA ASN A 46 -64.47 -60.13 -75.15
C ASN A 46 -63.49 -59.36 -76.03
N ASP A 47 -63.45 -58.04 -75.90
CA ASP A 47 -62.58 -57.18 -76.69
C ASP A 47 -61.10 -57.47 -76.40
N GLU A 48 -60.76 -57.62 -75.11
CA GLU A 48 -59.39 -57.94 -74.70
C GLU A 48 -58.99 -59.38 -75.07
N LEU A 49 -59.91 -60.34 -74.99
CA LEU A 49 -59.67 -61.72 -75.40
C LEU A 49 -59.45 -61.82 -76.91
N LYS A 50 -60.18 -61.05 -77.73
CA LYS A 50 -59.93 -60.97 -79.17
C LYS A 50 -58.53 -60.43 -79.46
N LEU A 51 -58.15 -59.31 -78.83
CA LEU A 51 -56.81 -58.73 -78.98
C LEU A 51 -55.72 -59.72 -78.55
N TRP A 52 -55.91 -60.40 -77.42
CA TRP A 52 -54.98 -61.42 -76.95
C TRP A 52 -54.87 -62.60 -77.91
N LYS A 53 -55.98 -63.10 -78.47
CA LYS A 53 -55.97 -64.18 -79.47
C LYS A 53 -55.25 -63.75 -80.76
N ASP A 54 -55.48 -62.51 -81.22
CA ASP A 54 -54.79 -61.96 -82.38
C ASP A 54 -53.28 -61.78 -82.11
N GLU A 55 -52.91 -61.39 -80.89
CA GLU A 55 -51.51 -61.36 -80.43
C GLU A 55 -50.91 -62.77 -80.41
N GLN A 56 -51.61 -63.79 -79.89
CA GLN A 56 -51.15 -65.18 -79.89
C GLN A 56 -50.98 -65.74 -81.31
N ALA A 57 -51.96 -65.56 -82.18
CA ALA A 57 -51.87 -66.02 -83.56
C ALA A 57 -50.69 -65.39 -84.31
N ARG A 58 -50.40 -64.11 -84.05
CA ARG A 58 -49.22 -63.43 -84.58
C ARG A 58 -47.93 -64.01 -84.01
N ASN A 59 -47.87 -64.28 -82.71
CA ASN A 59 -46.71 -64.88 -82.07
C ASN A 59 -46.46 -66.32 -82.57
N ASP A 60 -47.50 -67.13 -82.72
CA ASP A 60 -47.42 -68.48 -83.27
C ASP A 60 -46.91 -68.47 -84.72
N ALA A 61 -47.39 -67.53 -85.54
CA ALA A 61 -46.92 -67.36 -86.91
C ALA A 61 -45.44 -66.93 -86.96
N LEU A 62 -45.02 -66.01 -86.08
CA LEU A 62 -43.62 -65.59 -85.97
C LEU A 62 -42.71 -66.73 -85.48
N ALA A 63 -43.18 -67.52 -84.51
CA ALA A 63 -42.48 -68.70 -84.02
C ALA A 63 -42.35 -69.78 -85.10
N ALA A 64 -43.40 -70.00 -85.89
CA ALA A 64 -43.40 -70.94 -87.01
C ALA A 64 -42.52 -70.49 -88.18
N ALA A 65 -42.33 -69.18 -88.36
CA ALA A 65 -41.46 -68.61 -89.41
C ALA A 65 -39.96 -68.78 -89.11
N LEU A 66 -39.59 -68.99 -87.85
CA LEU A 66 -38.20 -69.19 -87.42
C LEU A 66 -37.83 -70.69 -87.43
N PRO A 67 -36.73 -71.09 -88.09
CA PRO A 67 -36.22 -72.44 -87.93
C PRO A 67 -35.94 -72.74 -86.45
N PRO A 68 -36.30 -73.94 -85.94
CA PRO A 68 -36.16 -74.27 -84.52
C PRO A 68 -34.75 -74.03 -83.94
N ALA A 69 -33.71 -74.27 -84.75
CA ALA A 69 -32.33 -74.00 -84.37
C ALA A 69 -32.04 -72.51 -84.12
N VAL A 70 -32.63 -71.61 -84.93
CA VAL A 70 -32.45 -70.17 -84.80
C VAL A 70 -33.21 -69.65 -83.58
N ALA A 71 -34.44 -70.11 -83.36
CA ALA A 71 -35.22 -69.77 -82.17
C ALA A 71 -34.50 -70.21 -80.87
N SER A 72 -33.96 -71.43 -80.85
CA SER A 72 -33.17 -71.94 -79.73
C SER A 72 -31.88 -71.14 -79.50
N ALA A 73 -31.18 -70.74 -80.56
CA ALA A 73 -30.00 -69.89 -80.46
C ALA A 73 -30.34 -68.49 -79.91
N MET A 74 -31.41 -67.86 -80.38
CA MET A 74 -31.86 -66.55 -79.88
C MET A 74 -32.22 -66.60 -78.39
N LEU A 75 -32.96 -67.62 -77.97
CA LEU A 75 -33.29 -67.82 -76.55
C LEU A 75 -32.05 -68.07 -75.70
N SER A 76 -31.08 -68.83 -76.22
CA SER A 76 -29.81 -69.11 -75.52
C SER A 76 -28.97 -67.85 -75.37
N VAL A 77 -28.87 -67.01 -76.41
CA VAL A 77 -28.16 -65.73 -76.37
C VAL A 77 -28.85 -64.76 -75.41
N TRP A 78 -30.18 -64.69 -75.42
CA TRP A 78 -30.94 -63.88 -74.48
C TRP A 78 -30.72 -64.33 -73.04
N ALA A 79 -30.82 -65.64 -72.76
CA ALA A 79 -30.57 -66.20 -71.44
C ALA A 79 -29.14 -65.89 -70.95
N LEU A 80 -28.14 -65.99 -71.84
CA LEU A 80 -26.76 -65.61 -71.52
C LEU A 80 -26.63 -64.12 -71.21
N ALA A 81 -27.25 -63.24 -72.02
CA ALA A 81 -27.21 -61.80 -71.82
C ALA A 81 -27.88 -61.37 -70.51
N VAL A 82 -29.02 -61.99 -70.16
CA VAL A 82 -29.68 -61.78 -68.87
C VAL A 82 -28.79 -62.24 -67.72
N GLY A 83 -28.23 -63.46 -67.80
CA GLY A 83 -27.33 -63.97 -66.77
C GLY A 83 -26.07 -63.11 -66.57
N GLN A 84 -25.49 -62.59 -67.65
CA GLN A 84 -24.38 -61.64 -67.56
C GLN A 84 -24.82 -60.29 -66.98
N GLY A 85 -26.00 -59.79 -67.36
CA GLY A 85 -26.57 -58.56 -66.82
C GLY A 85 -26.83 -58.65 -65.31
N GLU A 86 -27.39 -59.77 -64.85
CA GLU A 86 -27.61 -60.06 -63.42
C GLU A 86 -26.30 -60.12 -62.64
N GLN A 87 -25.26 -60.76 -63.19
CA GLN A 87 -23.93 -60.81 -62.58
C GLN A 87 -23.31 -59.42 -62.44
N VAL A 88 -23.32 -58.61 -63.50
CA VAL A 88 -22.77 -57.24 -63.45
C VAL A 88 -23.58 -56.36 -62.50
N PHE A 89 -24.91 -56.51 -62.48
CA PHE A 89 -25.77 -55.77 -61.56
C PHE A 89 -25.47 -56.14 -60.10
N ALA A 90 -25.35 -57.44 -59.79
CA ALA A 90 -24.98 -57.91 -58.46
C ALA A 90 -23.61 -57.37 -58.04
N GLN A 91 -22.60 -57.47 -58.91
CA GLN A 91 -21.27 -56.95 -58.64
C GLN A 91 -21.28 -55.44 -58.35
N ARG A 92 -22.04 -54.65 -59.14
CA ARG A 92 -22.18 -53.21 -58.89
C ARG A 92 -22.98 -52.88 -57.64
N GLY A 93 -23.95 -53.72 -57.28
CA GLY A 93 -24.63 -53.65 -55.99
C GLY A 93 -23.64 -53.80 -54.85
N ASP A 94 -22.85 -54.86 -54.84
CA ASP A 94 -21.85 -55.14 -53.80
C ASP A 94 -20.79 -54.03 -53.70
N GLU A 95 -20.30 -53.52 -54.83
CA GLU A 95 -19.33 -52.41 -54.86
C GLU A 95 -19.91 -51.13 -54.25
N LEU A 96 -21.16 -50.76 -54.61
CA LEU A 96 -21.82 -49.57 -54.06
C LEU A 96 -22.14 -49.73 -52.57
N GLU A 97 -22.54 -50.92 -52.12
CA GLU A 97 -22.76 -51.19 -50.71
C GLU A 97 -21.45 -51.08 -49.90
N ALA A 98 -20.34 -51.59 -50.44
CA ALA A 98 -19.02 -51.45 -49.83
C ALA A 98 -18.57 -49.99 -49.77
N GLU A 99 -18.75 -49.22 -50.84
CA GLU A 99 -18.44 -47.79 -50.89
C GLU A 99 -19.30 -46.99 -49.90
N ALA A 100 -20.60 -47.30 -49.81
CA ALA A 100 -21.52 -46.66 -48.86
C ALA A 100 -21.12 -46.97 -47.41
N ALA A 101 -20.79 -48.22 -47.10
CA ALA A 101 -20.30 -48.61 -45.78
C ALA A 101 -19.01 -47.85 -45.42
N ALA A 102 -18.04 -47.80 -46.34
CA ALA A 102 -16.79 -47.06 -46.14
C ALA A 102 -17.01 -45.54 -45.98
N ALA A 103 -17.97 -44.96 -46.70
CA ALA A 103 -18.35 -43.55 -46.55
C ALA A 103 -18.98 -43.27 -45.18
N ILE A 104 -19.87 -44.14 -44.71
CA ILE A 104 -20.51 -44.03 -43.39
C ILE A 104 -19.45 -44.13 -42.27
N THR A 105 -18.52 -45.08 -42.36
CA THR A 105 -17.44 -45.20 -41.37
C THR A 105 -16.56 -43.96 -41.34
N ARG A 106 -16.19 -43.41 -42.50
CA ARG A 106 -15.40 -42.17 -42.58
C ARG A 106 -16.17 -40.97 -42.02
N ALA A 107 -17.46 -40.86 -42.31
CA ALA A 107 -18.31 -39.79 -41.78
C ALA A 107 -18.39 -39.87 -40.24
N GLY A 108 -18.62 -41.07 -39.69
CA GLY A 108 -18.63 -41.28 -38.24
C GLY A 108 -17.30 -40.92 -37.57
N ALA A 109 -16.17 -41.31 -38.17
CA ALA A 109 -14.84 -40.96 -37.65
C ALA A 109 -14.56 -39.44 -37.69
N LEU A 110 -15.04 -38.75 -38.71
CA LEU A 110 -14.92 -37.29 -38.80
C LEU A 110 -15.82 -36.59 -37.79
N GLU A 111 -17.03 -37.11 -37.54
CA GLU A 111 -17.94 -36.59 -36.52
C GLU A 111 -17.35 -36.71 -35.11
N THR A 112 -16.74 -37.85 -34.79
CA THR A 112 -16.06 -38.04 -33.49
C THR A 112 -14.87 -37.09 -33.35
N ALA A 113 -14.00 -36.99 -34.36
CA ALA A 113 -12.86 -36.08 -34.33
C ALA A 113 -13.29 -34.61 -34.22
N HIS A 114 -14.37 -34.23 -34.90
CA HIS A 114 -14.91 -32.87 -34.81
C HIS A 114 -15.54 -32.58 -33.43
N ALA A 115 -16.15 -33.58 -32.79
CA ALA A 115 -16.66 -33.43 -31.42
C ALA A 115 -15.52 -33.27 -30.42
N GLU A 116 -14.43 -34.04 -30.55
CA GLU A 116 -13.22 -33.94 -29.74
C GLU A 116 -12.56 -32.57 -29.88
N LEU A 117 -12.33 -32.11 -31.12
CA LEU A 117 -11.74 -30.79 -31.36
C LEU A 117 -12.62 -29.65 -30.79
N ARG A 118 -13.95 -29.78 -30.88
CA ARG A 118 -14.87 -28.83 -30.25
C ARG A 118 -14.77 -28.84 -28.73
N ALA A 119 -14.56 -30.01 -28.11
CA ALA A 119 -14.36 -30.11 -26.67
C ALA A 119 -13.02 -29.46 -26.26
N GLU A 120 -11.94 -29.71 -27.00
CA GLU A 120 -10.64 -29.07 -26.78
C GLU A 120 -10.73 -27.53 -26.88
N VAL A 121 -11.38 -27.01 -27.93
CA VAL A 121 -11.57 -25.56 -28.11
C VAL A 121 -12.34 -24.95 -26.93
N ARG A 122 -13.37 -25.63 -26.41
CA ARG A 122 -14.10 -25.16 -25.21
C ARG A 122 -13.21 -25.14 -23.98
N THR A 123 -12.41 -26.19 -23.78
CA THR A 123 -11.46 -26.28 -22.66
C THR A 123 -10.41 -25.18 -22.72
N VAL A 124 -9.78 -24.96 -23.88
CA VAL A 124 -8.77 -23.91 -24.07
C VAL A 124 -9.37 -22.52 -23.87
N ARG A 125 -10.60 -22.28 -24.35
CA ARG A 125 -11.30 -21.01 -24.08
C ARG A 125 -11.55 -20.80 -22.58
N GLY A 126 -12.03 -21.83 -21.87
CA GLY A 126 -12.22 -21.73 -20.42
C GLY A 126 -10.91 -21.47 -19.67
N GLN A 127 -9.80 -22.07 -20.10
CA GLN A 127 -8.46 -21.79 -19.55
C GLN A 127 -8.02 -20.36 -19.84
N LEU A 128 -8.26 -19.84 -21.05
CA LEU A 128 -7.94 -18.47 -21.41
C LEU A 128 -8.71 -17.46 -20.56
N ASP A 129 -10.02 -17.70 -20.36
CA ASP A 129 -10.88 -16.84 -19.55
C ASP A 129 -10.42 -16.81 -18.08
N ASP A 130 -10.03 -17.97 -17.52
CA ASP A 130 -9.47 -18.06 -16.15
C ASP A 130 -8.12 -17.32 -16.03
N GLN A 131 -7.23 -17.47 -17.02
CA GLN A 131 -5.95 -16.74 -17.04
C GLN A 131 -6.17 -15.22 -17.15
N GLN A 132 -7.14 -14.78 -17.97
CA GLN A 132 -7.50 -13.37 -18.07
C GLN A 132 -8.07 -12.83 -16.76
N ALA A 133 -8.92 -13.58 -16.07
CA ALA A 133 -9.45 -13.21 -14.76
C ALA A 133 -8.34 -13.07 -13.72
N ARG A 134 -7.42 -14.03 -13.65
CA ARG A 134 -6.25 -13.98 -12.74
C ARG A 134 -5.34 -12.79 -13.02
N LEU A 135 -5.09 -12.50 -14.29
CA LEU A 135 -4.29 -11.33 -14.69
C LEU A 135 -4.97 -10.01 -14.27
N ALA A 136 -6.29 -9.90 -14.48
CA ALA A 136 -7.04 -8.72 -14.08
C ALA A 136 -7.01 -8.50 -12.55
N THR A 137 -7.15 -9.57 -11.77
CA THR A 137 -6.99 -9.53 -10.31
C THR A 137 -5.58 -9.07 -9.92
N ALA A 138 -4.53 -9.69 -10.48
CA ALA A 138 -3.15 -9.33 -10.17
C ALA A 138 -2.82 -7.86 -10.51
N LEU A 139 -3.32 -7.35 -11.64
CA LEU A 139 -3.15 -5.94 -12.01
C LEU A 139 -3.87 -5.00 -11.04
N THR A 140 -5.04 -5.40 -10.55
CA THR A 140 -5.79 -4.62 -9.55
C THR A 140 -5.06 -4.58 -8.22
N GLU A 141 -4.56 -5.73 -7.75
CA GLU A 141 -3.75 -5.83 -6.53
C GLU A 141 -2.46 -5.02 -6.64
N GLN A 142 -1.78 -5.07 -7.78
CA GLN A 142 -0.59 -4.27 -8.03
C GLN A 142 -0.89 -2.76 -8.00
N ALA A 143 -1.99 -2.31 -8.61
CA ALA A 143 -2.41 -0.91 -8.58
C ALA A 143 -2.71 -0.45 -7.15
N GLN A 144 -3.39 -1.28 -6.35
CA GLN A 144 -3.66 -1.00 -4.94
C GLN A 144 -2.38 -0.93 -4.11
N ALA A 145 -1.44 -1.86 -4.33
CA ALA A 145 -0.15 -1.85 -3.65
C ALA A 145 0.67 -0.59 -3.98
N HIS A 146 0.69 -0.17 -5.25
CA HIS A 146 1.34 1.08 -5.64
C HIS A 146 0.70 2.30 -4.99
N ALA A 147 -0.64 2.41 -5.04
CA ALA A 147 -1.36 3.51 -4.39
C ALA A 147 -1.10 3.54 -2.87
N GLY A 148 -1.08 2.38 -2.22
CA GLY A 148 -0.77 2.25 -0.79
C GLY A 148 0.67 2.67 -0.46
N ARG A 149 1.65 2.25 -1.27
CA ARG A 149 3.05 2.65 -1.11
C ARG A 149 3.23 4.16 -1.30
N ASP A 150 2.61 4.73 -2.31
CA ASP A 150 2.73 6.16 -2.60
C ASP A 150 2.07 7.00 -1.49
N ALA A 151 0.93 6.55 -0.95
CA ALA A 151 0.32 7.17 0.24
C ALA A 151 1.22 7.05 1.48
N ALA A 152 1.84 5.90 1.73
CA ALA A 152 2.78 5.71 2.84
C ALA A 152 4.03 6.60 2.70
N LEU A 153 4.52 6.79 1.47
CA LEU A 153 5.65 7.68 1.19
C LEU A 153 5.30 9.14 1.50
N LEU A 154 4.12 9.62 1.06
CA LEU A 154 3.65 10.96 1.40
C LEU A 154 3.49 11.17 2.91
N GLN A 155 2.96 10.16 3.62
CA GLN A 155 2.86 10.21 5.08
C GLN A 155 4.23 10.26 5.76
N ALA A 156 5.19 9.49 5.26
CA ALA A 156 6.55 9.50 5.78
C ALA A 156 7.25 10.85 5.54
N GLU A 157 7.10 11.44 4.35
CA GLU A 157 7.63 12.77 4.04
C GLU A 157 7.01 13.85 4.93
N ALA A 158 5.69 13.80 5.14
CA ALA A 158 5.00 14.72 6.04
C ALA A 158 5.50 14.59 7.49
N ALA A 159 5.66 13.36 7.99
CA ALA A 159 6.18 13.11 9.34
C ALA A 159 7.63 13.59 9.52
N VAL A 160 8.47 13.43 8.49
CA VAL A 160 9.84 13.97 8.49
C VAL A 160 9.81 15.49 8.53
N ALA A 161 8.99 16.14 7.70
CA ALA A 161 8.86 17.59 7.68
C ALA A 161 8.36 18.15 9.03
N GLU A 162 7.38 17.49 9.66
CA GLU A 162 6.88 17.86 10.99
C GLU A 162 7.98 17.74 12.06
N ARG A 163 8.71 16.62 12.08
CA ARG A 163 9.83 16.40 13.00
C ARG A 163 10.90 17.46 12.85
N ASP A 164 11.26 17.79 11.61
CA ASP A 164 12.30 18.77 11.33
C ASP A 164 11.84 20.19 11.71
N ALA A 165 10.55 20.52 11.52
CA ALA A 165 9.95 21.76 11.99
C ALA A 165 9.94 21.85 13.53
N ILE A 166 9.60 20.77 14.23
CA ILE A 166 9.65 20.70 15.71
C ILE A 166 11.09 20.89 16.19
N ARG A 167 12.07 20.22 15.56
CA ARG A 167 13.49 20.37 15.89
C ARG A 167 13.98 21.80 15.69
N ALA A 168 13.64 22.43 14.56
CA ALA A 168 14.02 23.82 14.31
C ALA A 168 13.43 24.78 15.37
N ARG A 169 12.16 24.57 15.75
CA ARG A 169 11.50 25.36 16.81
C ARG A 169 12.16 25.15 18.18
N SER A 170 12.50 23.91 18.54
CA SER A 170 13.13 23.62 19.82
C SER A 170 14.57 24.17 19.90
N GLU A 171 15.34 24.07 18.82
CA GLU A 171 16.66 24.68 18.71
C GLU A 171 16.58 26.21 18.83
N GLN A 172 15.59 26.84 18.17
CA GLN A 172 15.39 28.28 18.29
C GLN A 172 15.03 28.69 19.72
N ALA A 173 14.07 28.00 20.35
CA ALA A 173 13.67 28.28 21.72
C ALA A 173 14.85 28.13 22.71
N LEU A 174 15.74 27.14 22.49
CA LEU A 174 16.93 26.96 23.29
C LEU A 174 17.92 28.14 23.11
N ARG A 175 18.14 28.58 21.87
CA ARG A 175 18.99 29.76 21.59
C ARG A 175 18.43 31.01 22.24
N ASP A 176 17.13 31.24 22.13
CA ASP A 176 16.45 32.39 22.72
C ASP A 176 16.61 32.38 24.24
N LEU A 177 16.38 31.23 24.89
CA LEU A 177 16.57 31.05 26.33
C LEU A 177 18.02 31.26 26.77
N GLN A 178 18.99 30.71 26.03
CA GLN A 178 20.42 30.93 26.30
C GLN A 178 20.80 32.42 26.20
N SER A 179 20.25 33.14 25.22
CA SER A 179 20.48 34.57 25.06
C SER A 179 19.89 35.38 26.21
N ALA A 180 18.68 35.02 26.68
CA ALA A 180 18.04 35.64 27.83
C ALA A 180 18.86 35.42 29.11
N TYR A 181 19.30 34.18 29.37
CA TYR A 181 20.15 33.89 30.53
C TYR A 181 21.50 34.61 30.48
N ALA A 182 22.11 34.74 29.30
CA ALA A 182 23.36 35.49 29.15
C ALA A 182 23.15 36.98 29.51
N LEU A 183 22.05 37.59 29.07
CA LEU A 183 21.69 38.97 29.42
C LEU A 183 21.41 39.14 30.91
N GLU A 184 20.65 38.22 31.53
CA GLU A 184 20.39 38.23 32.97
C GLU A 184 21.68 38.09 33.79
N LEU A 185 22.59 37.19 33.37
CA LEU A 185 23.88 37.01 34.04
C LEU A 185 24.74 38.27 33.99
N GLU A 186 24.78 38.94 32.83
CA GLU A 186 25.48 40.23 32.69
C GLU A 186 24.81 41.34 33.52
N ALA A 187 23.49 41.39 33.57
CA ALA A 187 22.77 42.33 34.44
C ALA A 187 23.08 42.07 35.94
N LEU A 188 23.13 40.81 36.36
CA LEU A 188 23.53 40.44 37.73
C LEU A 188 24.99 40.77 38.03
N ARG A 189 25.90 40.54 37.09
CA ARG A 189 27.32 40.89 37.24
C ARG A 189 27.53 42.39 37.36
N THR A 190 26.86 43.17 36.51
CA THR A 190 26.95 44.64 36.54
C THR A 190 26.36 45.23 37.81
N THR A 191 25.21 44.72 38.26
CA THR A 191 24.63 45.13 39.55
C THR A 191 25.53 44.75 40.72
N HIS A 192 26.08 43.52 40.75
CA HIS A 192 27.01 43.09 41.79
C HIS A 192 28.28 43.94 41.82
N ALA A 193 28.91 44.19 40.66
CA ALA A 193 30.08 45.06 40.56
C ALA A 193 29.76 46.49 41.04
N GLY A 194 28.56 47.00 40.76
CA GLY A 194 28.06 48.27 41.29
C GLY A 194 27.95 48.28 42.82
N HIS A 195 27.38 47.22 43.42
CA HIS A 195 27.30 47.07 44.87
C HIS A 195 28.68 46.95 45.52
N GLU A 196 29.59 46.16 44.95
CA GLU A 196 30.97 46.05 45.45
C GLU A 196 31.72 47.38 45.38
N ALA A 197 31.55 48.15 44.30
CA ALA A 197 32.15 49.47 44.17
C ALA A 197 31.59 50.44 45.23
N ALA A 198 30.27 50.44 45.45
CA ALA A 198 29.64 51.25 46.49
C ALA A 198 30.15 50.87 47.90
N LEU A 199 30.22 49.57 48.22
CA LEU A 199 30.76 49.07 49.48
C LEU A 199 32.23 49.46 49.67
N ARG A 200 33.06 49.40 48.63
CA ARG A 200 34.45 49.88 48.69
C ARG A 200 34.52 51.35 49.05
N VAL A 201 33.69 52.19 48.41
CA VAL A 201 33.60 53.61 48.74
C VAL A 201 33.16 53.82 50.20
N GLU A 202 32.20 53.04 50.71
CA GLU A 202 31.79 53.12 52.12
C GLU A 202 32.91 52.71 53.08
N VAL A 203 33.66 51.64 52.76
CA VAL A 203 34.83 51.20 53.54
C VAL A 203 35.93 52.26 53.52
N ASP A 204 36.22 52.86 52.36
CA ASP A 204 37.19 53.95 52.24
C ASP A 204 36.77 55.16 53.07
N GLN A 205 35.49 55.53 53.05
CA GLN A 205 34.95 56.60 53.89
C GLN A 205 35.03 56.27 55.39
N ALA A 206 34.68 55.04 55.79
CA ALA A 206 34.79 54.60 57.17
C ALA A 206 36.25 54.60 57.64
N THR A 207 37.17 54.16 56.79
CA THR A 207 38.62 54.19 57.03
C THR A 207 39.12 55.62 57.18
N ALA A 208 38.75 56.54 56.28
CA ALA A 208 39.10 57.95 56.41
C ALA A 208 38.54 58.59 57.69
N ARG A 209 37.31 58.22 58.11
CA ARG A 209 36.74 58.66 59.40
C ARG A 209 37.53 58.10 60.58
N LEU A 210 37.89 56.81 60.56
CA LEU A 210 38.70 56.18 61.61
C LEU A 210 40.08 56.81 61.70
N GLU A 211 40.76 57.04 60.57
CA GLU A 211 42.04 57.77 60.52
C GLU A 211 41.90 59.21 61.05
N GLY A 212 40.81 59.90 60.70
CA GLY A 212 40.51 61.23 61.23
C GLY A 212 40.29 61.25 62.74
N VAL A 213 39.57 60.25 63.28
CA VAL A 213 39.40 60.05 64.73
C VAL A 213 40.74 59.71 65.38
N GLN A 214 41.53 58.80 64.80
CA GLN A 214 42.86 58.43 65.29
C GLN A 214 43.79 59.65 65.36
N LYS A 215 43.86 60.46 64.30
CA LYS A 215 44.64 61.71 64.27
C LYS A 215 44.19 62.69 65.36
N ARG A 216 42.87 62.85 65.56
CA ARG A 216 42.33 63.69 66.63
C ARG A 216 42.68 63.16 68.01
N VAL A 217 42.58 61.86 68.23
CA VAL A 217 42.98 61.22 69.49
C VAL A 217 44.47 61.44 69.74
N MET A 218 45.33 61.27 68.72
CA MET A 218 46.75 61.56 68.85
C MET A 218 47.00 63.02 69.24
N LEU A 219 46.38 63.98 68.55
CA LEU A 219 46.47 65.42 68.90
C LEU A 219 45.99 65.70 70.32
N GLN A 220 44.84 65.15 70.73
CA GLN A 220 44.32 65.30 72.10
C GLN A 220 45.28 64.70 73.13
N THR A 221 45.96 63.59 72.83
CA THR A 221 46.99 63.04 73.74
C THR A 221 48.24 63.91 73.81
N GLU A 222 48.65 64.56 72.72
CA GLU A 222 49.76 65.53 72.71
C GLU A 222 49.39 66.79 73.49
N GLU A 223 48.21 67.37 73.24
CA GLU A 223 47.67 68.51 73.99
C GLU A 223 47.56 68.20 75.48
N ALA A 224 47.09 67.00 75.85
CA ALA A 224 47.01 66.55 77.23
C ALA A 224 48.41 66.42 77.86
N ARG A 225 49.41 65.88 77.14
CA ARG A 225 50.81 65.82 77.60
C ARG A 225 51.42 67.21 77.74
N ASP A 226 51.12 68.14 76.85
CA ASP A 226 51.63 69.52 76.92
C ASP A 226 50.95 70.33 78.03
N ALA A 227 49.65 70.12 78.24
CA ALA A 227 48.95 70.63 79.41
C ALA A 227 49.52 70.04 80.71
N GLN A 228 49.82 68.73 80.74
CA GLN A 228 50.49 68.09 81.86
C GLN A 228 51.89 68.68 82.10
N ARG A 229 52.73 68.83 81.07
CA ARG A 229 54.05 69.48 81.18
C ARG A 229 53.96 70.92 81.69
N ARG A 230 52.96 71.69 81.24
CA ARG A 230 52.69 73.05 81.76
C ARG A 230 52.26 73.03 83.22
N ALA A 231 51.41 72.09 83.62
CA ALA A 231 50.99 71.92 85.01
C ALA A 231 52.16 71.49 85.91
N GLU A 232 53.01 70.58 85.44
CA GLU A 232 54.24 70.17 86.12
C GLU A 232 55.24 71.33 86.26
N ALA A 233 55.41 72.15 85.22
CA ALA A 233 56.25 73.35 85.27
C ALA A 233 55.69 74.41 86.24
N ALA A 234 54.37 74.61 86.26
CA ALA A 234 53.71 75.51 87.21
C ALA A 234 53.85 75.01 88.66
N LEU A 235 53.71 73.69 88.89
CA LEU A 235 53.96 73.05 90.18
C LEU A 235 55.42 73.22 90.60
N ALA A 236 56.37 73.00 89.69
CA ALA A 236 57.80 73.21 89.96
C ALA A 236 58.11 74.67 90.33
N LYS A 237 57.55 75.64 89.59
CA LYS A 237 57.69 77.08 89.91
C LYS A 237 57.05 77.45 91.25
N THR A 238 55.93 76.82 91.59
CA THR A 238 55.27 77.04 92.89
C THR A 238 56.06 76.41 94.03
N ARG A 239 56.66 75.22 93.82
CA ARG A 239 57.61 74.61 94.76
C ARG A 239 58.84 75.48 94.96
N GLN A 240 59.44 75.97 93.88
CA GLN A 240 60.58 76.90 93.95
C GLN A 240 60.23 78.19 94.70
N ARG A 241 59.04 78.77 94.49
CA ARG A 241 58.57 79.93 95.27
C ARG A 241 58.34 79.58 96.73
N ASN A 242 57.81 78.40 97.05
CA ASN A 242 57.69 77.94 98.43
C ASN A 242 59.06 77.74 99.08
N GLU A 243 60.03 77.17 98.37
CA GLU A 243 61.42 77.05 98.84
C GLU A 243 62.05 78.43 99.07
N GLN A 244 61.83 79.39 98.17
CA GLN A 244 62.23 80.78 98.37
C GLN A 244 61.54 81.41 99.58
N PHE A 245 60.23 81.22 99.77
CA PHE A 245 59.54 81.71 100.96
C PHE A 245 60.02 81.05 102.24
N ILE A 246 60.35 79.75 102.22
CA ILE A 246 60.97 79.05 103.35
C ILE A 246 62.34 79.66 103.65
N ALA A 247 63.16 79.91 102.63
CA ALA A 247 64.46 80.56 102.78
C ALA A 247 64.34 82.01 103.29
N ASP A 248 63.36 82.77 102.81
CA ASP A 248 63.08 84.14 103.25
C ASP A 248 62.57 84.16 104.70
N VAL A 249 61.72 83.20 105.10
CA VAL A 249 61.30 83.04 106.51
C VAL A 249 62.50 82.66 107.39
N GLN A 250 63.39 81.80 106.92
CA GLN A 250 64.64 81.49 107.62
C GLN A 250 65.55 82.72 107.75
N ARG A 251 65.63 83.56 106.71
CA ARG A 251 66.41 84.80 106.74
C ARG A 251 65.79 85.86 107.65
N ILE A 252 64.49 86.08 107.59
CA ILE A 252 63.77 87.02 108.46
C ILE A 252 63.81 86.57 109.91
N SER A 253 63.77 85.26 110.18
CA SER A 253 63.94 84.74 111.54
C SER A 253 65.38 84.90 112.06
N ALA A 254 66.39 84.78 111.19
CA ALA A 254 67.77 85.11 111.52
C ALA A 254 67.97 86.63 111.77
N ASP A 255 67.42 87.49 110.91
CA ASP A 255 67.46 88.95 111.04
C ASP A 255 66.70 89.41 112.31
N ALA A 256 65.55 88.79 112.63
CA ALA A 256 64.81 89.06 113.85
C ALA A 256 65.56 88.60 115.12
N ALA A 257 66.35 87.53 115.04
CA ALA A 257 67.23 87.10 116.12
C ALA A 257 68.43 88.06 116.30
N GLU A 258 68.95 88.65 115.23
CA GLU A 258 70.00 89.68 115.27
C GLU A 258 69.50 91.01 115.85
N HIS A 259 68.31 91.47 115.43
CA HIS A 259 67.69 92.68 115.99
C HIS A 259 67.36 92.52 117.49
N ARG A 260 66.98 91.32 117.95
CA ARG A 260 66.81 91.03 119.39
C ARG A 260 68.13 91.15 120.16
N ARG A 261 69.25 90.65 119.60
CA ARG A 261 70.59 90.77 120.21
C ARG A 261 71.13 92.20 120.22
N LEU A 262 70.78 93.02 119.23
CA LEU A 262 71.13 94.44 119.17
C LEU A 262 70.32 95.27 120.17
N ALA A 263 69.03 94.99 120.34
CA ALA A 263 68.18 95.64 121.35
C ALA A 263 68.68 95.36 122.78
N GLU A 264 69.05 94.11 123.10
CA GLU A 264 69.63 93.76 124.42
C GLU A 264 70.98 94.43 124.71
N ARG A 265 71.75 94.81 123.66
CA ARG A 265 73.02 95.54 123.82
C ARG A 265 72.82 97.03 124.07
N HIS A 266 71.81 97.65 123.44
CA HIS A 266 71.50 99.07 123.65
C HIS A 266 70.82 99.33 125.01
N GLU A 267 70.02 98.39 125.52
CA GLU A 267 69.46 98.47 126.88
C GLU A 267 70.54 98.43 127.98
N LYS A 268 71.61 97.63 127.79
CA LYS A 268 72.71 97.52 128.75
C LYS A 268 73.69 98.70 128.74
N GLN A 269 73.73 99.50 127.67
CA GLN A 269 74.62 100.67 127.55
C GLN A 269 74.01 101.97 128.11
N LEU A 270 72.67 102.10 128.15
CA LEU A 270 72.01 103.29 128.71
C LEU A 270 71.89 103.28 130.24
N ALA A 271 72.03 102.11 130.88
CA ALA A 271 71.99 101.98 132.34
C ALA A 271 73.29 102.42 133.06
N CYS A 272 74.40 102.68 132.36
CA CYS A 272 75.72 102.99 132.97
C CYS A 272 76.12 104.48 132.99
N CYS A 273 75.30 105.42 132.48
CA CYS A 273 75.73 106.83 132.30
C CYS A 273 74.94 107.92 133.05
N LEU A 274 74.02 107.61 133.98
CA LEU A 274 73.29 108.64 134.76
C LEU A 274 73.12 108.33 136.27
N THR A 275 74.15 107.74 136.89
CA THR A 275 74.50 108.00 138.30
C THR A 275 75.84 108.72 138.33
N GLY A 276 75.77 110.04 138.20
CA GLY A 276 76.82 111.04 138.27
C GLY A 276 76.17 112.41 138.16
#